data_AF-A0A535HSW2-F1
#
_entry.id   AF-A0A535HSW2-F1
#
_cell.length_a   1.000
_cell.length_b   1.000
_cell.length_c   1.000
_cell.angle_alpha   90.00
_cell.angle_beta   90.00
_cell.angle_gamma   90.00
#
_symmetry.space_group_name_H-M   'P 1'
#
loop_
_entity.id
_entity.type
_entity.pdbx_description
1 polymer ?
#
loop_
_entity_poly.entity_id
_entity_poly.type
_entity_poly.pdbx_seq_one_letter_code
_entity_poly.pdbx_strand_id
1 'polypeptide(L)'
;MSETPLARTWARVYAECAAILDEDHLVPGAAAMFDQGLTNGLLAIVAQEWPGHQGRSGDRLKSAGELIGVVENMGVRAGEGSYEFVTKGRAAVVIHTTILTEAIAQTQRVRHGRAGGAILTEAQVAALVALDHHPALGVLVDRYADRSWRRAQVRDLDIRAHAEQYLEVIGEVEAERRAARIGEYLPLDPNERDATPEPQECPICARSSLICDGLDDFGMGIAAGICIVCSYERTSEVANSLATDLVWERHWRDA
;
A
#
# COMPACT_ATOMS: atom_id res chain seq x y z
N MET A 1 20.71 15.11 12.57
CA MET A 1 19.73 15.06 13.67
C MET A 1 19.30 13.61 13.80
N SER A 2 19.64 12.92 14.88
CA SER A 2 19.23 11.52 15.06
C SER A 2 17.74 11.47 15.40
N GLU A 3 16.93 10.92 14.50
CA GLU A 3 15.55 10.56 14.80
C GLU A 3 15.50 9.70 16.06
N THR A 4 14.61 10.04 16.99
CA THR A 4 14.41 9.23 18.19
C THR A 4 13.62 7.96 17.81
N PRO A 5 13.92 6.78 18.39
CA PRO A 5 13.21 5.53 18.08
C PRO A 5 11.67 5.60 18.25
N LEU A 6 11.20 6.49 19.11
CA LEU A 6 9.77 6.76 19.34
C LEU A 6 9.10 7.44 18.13
N ALA A 7 9.75 8.41 17.50
CA ALA A 7 9.20 9.12 16.34
C ALA A 7 8.92 8.17 15.17
N ARG A 8 9.84 7.23 14.90
CA ARG A 8 9.65 6.18 13.89
C ARG A 8 8.49 5.24 14.22
N THR A 9 8.33 4.92 15.51
CA THR A 9 7.22 4.07 15.94
C THR A 9 5.88 4.77 15.69
N TRP A 10 5.77 6.06 16.00
CA TRP A 10 4.58 6.85 15.72
C TRP A 10 4.32 6.97 14.22
N ALA A 11 5.32 7.31 13.41
CA ALA A 11 5.19 7.39 11.96
C ALA A 11 4.67 6.08 11.34
N ARG A 12 5.18 4.94 11.83
CA ARG A 12 4.70 3.62 11.40
C ARG A 12 3.22 3.39 11.72
N VAL A 13 2.80 3.66 12.96
CA VAL A 13 1.40 3.46 13.40
C VAL A 13 0.47 4.40 12.63
N TYR A 14 0.90 5.63 12.38
CA TYR A 14 0.22 6.57 11.49
C TYR A 14 -0.01 5.94 10.11
N ALA A 15 1.07 5.48 9.46
CA ALA A 15 0.99 4.99 8.08
C ALA A 15 0.11 3.74 7.95
N GLU A 16 0.15 2.84 8.94
CA GLU A 16 -0.76 1.68 8.99
C GLU A 16 -2.23 2.11 9.04
N CYS A 17 -2.58 3.06 9.91
CA CYS A 17 -3.97 3.54 10.04
C CYS A 17 -4.42 4.33 8.80
N ALA A 18 -3.57 5.25 8.32
CA ALA A 18 -3.88 6.09 7.18
C ALA A 18 -4.06 5.26 5.90
N ALA A 19 -3.20 4.27 5.64
CA ALA A 19 -3.32 3.42 4.45
C ALA A 19 -4.59 2.54 4.46
N ILE A 20 -5.09 2.14 5.64
CA ILE A 20 -6.37 1.41 5.75
C ILE A 20 -7.54 2.33 5.42
N LEU A 21 -7.55 3.52 6.04
CA LEU A 21 -8.64 4.47 5.86
C LEU A 21 -8.70 5.04 4.45
N ASP A 22 -7.55 5.26 3.81
CA ASP A 22 -7.49 5.76 2.44
C ASP A 22 -8.06 4.76 1.42
N GLU A 23 -7.85 3.46 1.66
CA GLU A 23 -8.46 2.43 0.83
C GLU A 23 -9.96 2.29 1.08
N ASP A 24 -10.36 2.24 2.36
CA ASP A 24 -11.75 2.12 2.76
C ASP A 24 -11.96 2.79 4.13
N HIS A 25 -12.54 3.98 4.11
CA HIS A 25 -12.84 4.74 5.32
C HIS A 25 -14.14 4.31 6.01
N LEU A 26 -14.83 3.30 5.46
CA LEU A 26 -16.06 2.72 6.01
C LEU A 26 -15.80 1.43 6.81
N VAL A 27 -14.54 0.99 6.92
CA VAL A 27 -14.19 -0.22 7.67
C VAL A 27 -14.68 -0.18 9.12
N PRO A 28 -15.08 -1.31 9.70
CA PRO A 28 -15.36 -1.41 11.12
C PRO A 28 -14.18 -0.91 11.95
N GLY A 29 -14.44 0.05 12.85
CA GLY A 29 -13.39 0.68 13.65
C GLY A 29 -12.66 1.84 12.96
N ALA A 30 -13.15 2.36 11.84
CA ALA A 30 -12.55 3.52 11.15
C ALA A 30 -12.34 4.72 12.08
N ALA A 31 -13.33 5.05 12.92
CA ALA A 31 -13.18 6.11 13.93
C ALA A 31 -12.03 5.83 14.92
N ALA A 32 -11.80 4.55 15.24
CA ALA A 32 -10.72 4.18 16.12
C ALA A 32 -9.35 4.37 15.45
N MET A 33 -9.24 3.88 14.21
CA MET A 33 -8.04 4.00 13.37
C MET A 33 -7.70 5.46 13.08
N PHE A 34 -8.70 6.31 12.83
CA PHE A 34 -8.48 7.72 12.52
C PHE A 34 -7.82 8.45 13.67
N ASP A 35 -8.37 8.35 14.89
CA ASP A 35 -7.78 9.04 16.05
C ASP A 35 -6.38 8.51 16.37
N GLN A 36 -6.16 7.20 16.19
CA GLN A 36 -4.85 6.58 16.39
C GLN A 36 -3.86 7.09 15.35
N GLY A 37 -4.23 7.07 14.07
CA GLY A 37 -3.42 7.56 12.97
C GLY A 37 -3.07 9.04 13.15
N LEU A 38 -4.06 9.88 13.39
CA LEU A 38 -3.89 11.32 13.58
C LEU A 38 -3.00 11.64 14.79
N THR A 39 -3.24 11.00 15.94
CA THR A 39 -2.43 11.24 17.14
C THR A 39 -0.96 10.88 16.88
N ASN A 40 -0.70 9.71 16.30
CA ASN A 40 0.68 9.28 16.04
C ASN A 40 1.35 10.15 14.95
N GLY A 41 0.61 10.53 13.91
CA GLY A 41 1.10 11.41 12.86
C GLY A 41 1.56 12.75 13.43
N LEU A 42 0.70 13.39 14.24
CA LEU A 42 1.03 14.65 14.88
C LEU A 42 2.14 14.52 15.93
N LEU A 43 2.22 13.41 16.66
CA LEU A 43 3.32 13.17 17.60
C LEU A 43 4.68 13.15 16.90
N ALA A 44 4.79 12.46 15.76
CA ALA A 44 6.02 12.40 14.99
C ALA A 44 6.39 13.79 14.44
N ILE A 45 5.43 14.51 13.86
CA ILE A 45 5.61 15.87 13.33
C ILE A 45 6.06 16.82 14.44
N VAL A 46 5.32 16.89 15.55
CA VAL A 46 5.63 17.79 16.67
C VAL A 46 6.97 17.45 17.31
N ALA A 47 7.31 16.17 17.45
CA ALA A 47 8.60 15.77 18.03
C ALA A 47 9.80 16.17 17.15
N GLN A 48 9.61 16.24 15.83
CA GLN A 48 10.64 16.67 14.90
C GLN A 48 10.76 18.19 14.84
N GLU A 49 9.64 18.90 14.70
CA GLU A 49 9.63 20.35 14.49
C GLU A 49 9.82 21.11 15.82
N TRP A 50 9.22 20.61 16.90
CA TRP A 50 9.23 21.24 18.23
C TRP A 50 9.51 20.23 19.34
N PRO A 51 10.76 19.75 19.45
CA PRO A 51 11.14 18.78 20.47
C PRO A 51 10.75 19.23 21.88
N GLY A 52 10.04 18.37 22.61
CA GLY A 52 9.53 18.62 23.96
C GLY A 52 8.07 19.07 24.01
N HIS A 53 7.48 19.48 22.88
CA HIS A 53 6.09 19.91 22.82
C HIS A 53 5.09 18.78 22.61
N GLN A 54 5.53 17.52 22.43
CA GLN A 54 4.66 16.35 22.29
C GLN A 54 4.10 15.83 23.63
N GLY A 55 4.76 16.18 24.75
CA GLY A 55 4.41 15.72 26.09
C GLY A 55 3.46 16.65 26.84
N ARG A 56 2.73 16.06 27.79
CA ARG A 56 2.10 16.73 28.93
C ARG A 56 3.06 16.63 30.14
N SER A 57 2.67 17.17 31.28
CA SER A 57 3.41 16.95 32.54
C SER A 57 3.61 15.45 32.83
N GLY A 58 4.85 15.04 33.09
CA GLY A 58 5.24 13.64 33.30
C GLY A 58 5.39 12.84 31.99
N ASP A 59 5.23 11.52 32.06
CA ASP A 59 5.41 10.61 30.89
C ASP A 59 4.18 10.52 29.97
N ARG A 60 3.21 11.43 30.09
CA ARG A 60 1.98 11.40 29.29
C ARG A 60 2.15 12.21 28.00
N LEU A 61 1.71 11.65 26.88
CA LEU A 61 1.66 12.36 25.60
C LEU A 61 0.37 13.17 25.45
N LYS A 62 0.41 14.22 24.62
CA LYS A 62 -0.76 15.02 24.25
C LYS A 62 -1.71 14.23 23.35
N SER A 63 -3.00 14.50 23.47
CA SER A 63 -4.04 14.02 22.56
C SER A 63 -3.96 14.69 21.18
N ALA A 64 -4.61 14.14 20.17
CA ALA A 64 -4.67 14.75 18.83
C ALA A 64 -5.14 16.22 18.86
N GLY A 65 -6.19 16.54 19.61
CA GLY A 65 -6.68 17.92 19.73
C GLY A 65 -5.66 18.87 20.40
N GLU A 66 -4.95 18.40 21.43
CA GLU A 66 -3.88 19.18 22.06
C GLU A 66 -2.68 19.37 21.11
N LEU A 67 -2.36 18.38 20.28
CA LEU A 67 -1.29 18.46 19.27
C LEU A 67 -1.67 19.37 18.11
N ILE A 68 -2.93 19.38 17.67
CA ILE A 68 -3.45 20.39 16.73
C ILE A 68 -3.25 21.78 17.33
N GLY A 69 -3.57 21.98 18.61
CA GLY A 69 -3.31 23.26 19.29
C GLY A 69 -1.81 23.64 19.31
N VAL A 70 -0.89 22.67 19.36
CA VAL A 70 0.56 22.96 19.19
C VAL A 70 0.84 23.44 17.77
N VAL A 71 0.31 22.76 16.75
CA VAL A 71 0.44 23.14 15.34
C VAL A 71 -0.10 24.55 15.10
N GLU A 72 -1.28 24.88 15.63
CA GLU A 72 -1.91 26.19 15.43
C GLU A 72 -1.15 27.33 16.09
N ASN A 73 -0.50 27.07 17.23
CA ASN A 73 0.25 28.07 17.98
C ASN A 73 1.66 28.30 17.42
N MET A 74 2.28 27.28 16.83
CA MET A 74 3.68 27.30 16.45
C MET A 74 3.92 27.28 14.93
N GLY A 75 2.94 26.82 14.15
CA GLY A 75 3.00 26.79 12.70
C GLY A 75 2.81 28.16 12.06
N VAL A 76 3.22 28.28 10.79
CA VAL A 76 2.98 29.50 10.00
C VAL A 76 1.61 29.38 9.37
N ARG A 77 0.74 30.38 9.55
CA ARG A 77 -0.61 30.34 8.98
C ARG A 77 -0.54 30.45 7.45
N ALA A 78 -1.08 29.47 6.76
CA ALA A 78 -1.14 29.37 5.30
C ALA A 78 -2.48 29.82 4.71
N GLY A 79 -3.54 29.76 5.53
CA GLY A 79 -4.89 30.14 5.16
C GLY A 79 -5.83 30.07 6.36
N GLU A 80 -7.13 30.09 6.10
CA GLU A 80 -8.12 29.79 7.13
C GLU A 80 -8.06 28.29 7.48
N GLY A 81 -7.81 27.98 8.75
CA GLY A 81 -7.75 26.59 9.22
C GLY A 81 -6.60 25.74 8.67
N SER A 82 -5.58 26.37 8.08
CA SER A 82 -4.47 25.67 7.42
C SER A 82 -3.13 26.27 7.82
N TYR A 83 -2.17 25.40 8.16
CA TYR A 83 -0.87 25.78 8.69
C TYR A 83 0.24 25.13 7.88
N GLU A 84 1.23 25.93 7.50
CA GLU A 84 2.41 25.54 6.75
C GLU A 84 3.61 25.31 7.65
N PHE A 85 4.39 24.29 7.28
CA PHE A 85 5.68 23.98 7.87
C PHE A 85 6.77 24.22 6.85
N VAL A 86 7.62 25.22 7.09
CA VAL A 86 8.81 25.44 6.28
C VAL A 86 9.97 24.68 6.90
N THR A 87 10.15 23.42 6.52
CA THR A 87 11.40 22.72 6.81
C THR A 87 12.49 23.32 5.92
N LYS A 88 13.63 23.75 6.51
CA LYS A 88 14.73 24.40 5.78
C LYS A 88 15.10 23.61 4.51
N GLY A 89 14.86 24.21 3.35
CA GLY A 89 15.22 23.64 2.03
C GLY A 89 14.22 22.64 1.43
N ARG A 90 13.00 22.51 1.98
CA ARG A 90 11.93 21.66 1.41
C ARG A 90 10.66 22.47 1.16
N ALA A 91 9.79 21.94 0.30
CA ALA A 91 8.47 22.51 0.04
C ALA A 91 7.67 22.59 1.35
N ALA A 92 6.87 23.64 1.50
CA ALA A 92 6.03 23.81 2.67
C ALA A 92 4.93 22.73 2.70
N VAL A 93 4.74 22.09 3.84
CA VAL A 93 3.68 21.09 4.05
C VAL A 93 2.49 21.77 4.71
N VAL A 94 1.30 21.64 4.12
CA VAL A 94 0.07 22.23 4.64
C VAL A 94 -0.68 21.21 5.49
N ILE A 95 -1.01 21.57 6.73
CA ILE A 95 -1.89 20.79 7.62
C ILE A 95 -3.22 21.52 7.77
N HIS A 96 -4.32 20.85 7.40
CA HIS A 96 -5.69 21.38 7.50
C HIS A 96 -6.29 21.11 8.90
N THR A 97 -5.94 21.94 9.88
CA THR A 97 -6.31 21.73 11.29
C THR A 97 -7.82 21.79 11.52
N THR A 98 -8.57 22.60 10.77
CA THR A 98 -10.05 22.65 10.89
C THR A 98 -10.69 21.32 10.50
N ILE A 99 -10.32 20.75 9.35
CA ILE A 99 -10.86 19.47 8.88
C ILE A 99 -10.53 18.35 9.87
N LEU A 100 -9.29 18.33 10.37
CA LEU A 100 -8.84 17.33 11.35
C LEU A 100 -9.56 17.48 12.70
N THR A 101 -9.81 18.70 13.15
CA THR A 101 -10.56 18.97 14.39
C THR A 101 -12.02 18.53 14.28
N GLU A 102 -12.66 18.81 13.15
CA GLU A 102 -14.01 18.33 12.86
C GLU A 102 -14.09 16.80 12.86
N ALA A 103 -13.10 16.14 12.26
CA ALA A 103 -13.02 14.68 12.25
C ALA A 103 -12.91 14.11 13.67
N ILE A 104 -12.04 14.66 14.53
CA ILE A 104 -11.93 14.24 15.95
C ILE A 104 -13.28 14.37 16.67
N ALA A 105 -13.99 15.48 16.46
CA ALA A 105 -15.28 15.68 17.10
C ALA A 105 -16.32 14.63 16.67
N GLN A 106 -16.26 14.17 15.42
CA GLN A 106 -17.13 13.12 14.90
C GLN A 106 -16.73 11.74 15.44
N THR A 107 -15.45 11.36 15.37
CA THR A 107 -14.95 10.06 15.83
C THR A 107 -15.16 9.85 17.32
N GLN A 108 -14.97 10.88 18.15
CA GLN A 108 -15.23 10.80 19.59
C GLN A 108 -16.71 10.55 19.90
N ARG A 109 -17.64 11.14 19.14
CA ARG A 109 -19.07 10.87 19.34
C ARG A 109 -19.42 9.42 19.03
N VAL A 110 -18.87 8.87 17.94
CA VAL A 110 -19.05 7.46 17.57
C VAL A 110 -18.50 6.54 18.67
N ARG A 111 -17.26 6.75 19.11
CA ARG A 111 -16.61 5.95 20.17
C ARG A 111 -17.37 5.99 21.51
N HIS A 112 -18.00 7.10 21.83
CA HIS A 112 -18.75 7.28 23.08
C HIS A 112 -20.25 6.99 22.94
N GLY A 113 -20.71 6.45 21.80
CA GLY A 113 -22.12 6.13 21.57
C GLY A 113 -23.05 7.33 21.66
N ARG A 114 -22.56 8.54 21.34
CA ARG A 114 -23.34 9.79 21.39
C ARG A 114 -24.12 9.98 20.08
N ALA A 115 -25.34 10.50 20.20
CA ALA A 115 -26.16 10.88 19.05
C ALA A 115 -25.43 11.92 18.16
N GLY A 116 -25.58 11.78 16.84
CA GLY A 116 -24.94 12.68 15.86
C GLY A 116 -23.45 12.42 15.61
N GLY A 117 -22.98 11.20 15.85
CA GLY A 117 -21.72 10.71 15.26
C GLY A 117 -21.92 10.45 13.77
N ALA A 118 -21.09 11.07 12.93
CA ALA A 118 -21.09 10.85 11.49
C ALA A 118 -19.98 9.87 11.10
N ILE A 119 -20.15 9.22 9.96
CA ILE A 119 -19.09 8.46 9.31
C ILE A 119 -18.04 9.47 8.81
N LEU A 120 -16.77 9.08 8.87
CA LEU A 120 -15.69 9.88 8.30
C LEU A 120 -15.94 10.15 6.82
N THR A 121 -15.54 11.32 6.36
CA THR A 121 -15.63 11.71 4.95
C THR A 121 -14.30 11.51 4.24
N GLU A 122 -14.34 11.36 2.91
CA GLU A 122 -13.13 11.31 2.07
C GLU A 122 -12.22 12.52 2.31
N ALA A 123 -12.78 13.72 2.49
CA ALA A 123 -12.00 14.93 2.75
C ALA A 123 -11.21 14.87 4.07
N GLN A 124 -11.77 14.25 5.11
CA GLN A 124 -11.09 14.07 6.40
C GLN A 124 -9.97 13.05 6.32
N VAL A 125 -10.19 11.97 5.56
CA VAL A 125 -9.17 10.94 5.31
C VAL A 125 -8.05 11.52 4.45
N ALA A 126 -8.37 12.28 3.41
CA ALA A 126 -7.41 12.99 2.58
C ALA A 126 -6.57 13.98 3.41
N ALA A 127 -7.17 14.69 4.36
CA ALA A 127 -6.44 15.57 5.28
C ALA A 127 -5.49 14.79 6.21
N LEU A 128 -5.86 13.56 6.62
CA LEU A 128 -4.98 12.67 7.38
C LEU A 128 -3.81 12.18 6.52
N VAL A 129 -4.09 11.69 5.30
CA VAL A 129 -3.09 11.19 4.33
C VAL A 129 -2.11 12.29 3.94
N ALA A 130 -2.60 13.52 3.78
CA ALA A 130 -1.79 14.68 3.42
C ALA A 130 -0.66 14.96 4.42
N LEU A 131 -0.79 14.51 5.68
CA LEU A 131 0.29 14.61 6.67
C LEU A 131 1.56 13.88 6.22
N ASP A 132 1.47 12.84 5.38
CA ASP A 132 2.64 12.06 4.95
C ASP A 132 3.63 12.86 4.10
N HIS A 133 3.21 13.99 3.52
CA HIS A 133 4.12 14.94 2.87
C HIS A 133 5.15 15.52 3.86
N HIS A 134 4.90 15.41 5.17
CA HIS A 134 5.86 15.81 6.19
C HIS A 134 7.05 14.84 6.26
N PRO A 135 8.30 15.33 6.26
CA PRO A 135 9.51 14.51 6.36
C PRO A 135 9.58 13.53 7.54
N ALA A 136 8.83 13.80 8.61
CA ALA A 136 8.74 12.96 9.80
C ALA A 136 7.90 11.68 9.59
N LEU A 137 7.07 11.67 8.56
CA LEU A 137 6.15 10.59 8.24
C LEU A 137 6.68 9.86 7.02
N GLY A 138 6.49 10.36 5.80
CA GLY A 138 7.16 9.88 4.57
C GLY A 138 7.25 8.35 4.38
N VAL A 139 6.34 7.58 4.98
CA VAL A 139 6.39 6.11 5.06
C VAL A 139 5.11 5.47 4.50
N LEU A 140 4.15 6.28 4.04
CA LEU A 140 2.88 5.76 3.53
C LEU A 140 3.08 5.03 2.20
N VAL A 141 4.02 5.48 1.35
CA VAL A 141 4.34 4.81 0.08
C VAL A 141 4.79 3.36 0.29
N ASP A 142 5.66 3.13 1.28
CA ASP A 142 6.12 1.78 1.64
C ASP A 142 4.95 0.93 2.14
N ARG A 143 3.98 1.53 2.84
CA ARG A 143 2.77 0.83 3.30
C ARG A 143 1.82 0.50 2.16
N TYR A 144 1.65 1.36 1.17
CA TYR A 144 0.89 1.02 -0.02
C TYR A 144 1.56 -0.11 -0.79
N ALA A 145 2.88 -0.06 -0.96
CA ALA A 145 3.64 -1.12 -1.61
C ALA A 145 3.50 -2.46 -0.87
N ASP A 146 3.71 -2.49 0.45
CA ASP A 146 3.54 -3.68 1.30
C ASP A 146 2.13 -4.29 1.15
N ARG A 147 1.08 -3.45 1.19
CA ARG A 147 -0.31 -3.92 1.11
C ARG A 147 -0.66 -4.40 -0.28
N SER A 148 -0.21 -3.69 -1.32
CA SER A 148 -0.37 -4.12 -2.71
C SER A 148 0.28 -5.48 -2.92
N TRP A 149 1.52 -5.66 -2.45
CA TRP A 149 2.24 -6.93 -2.51
C TRP A 149 1.47 -8.05 -1.79
N ARG A 150 0.99 -7.82 -0.56
CA ARG A 150 0.20 -8.84 0.16
C ARG A 150 -1.11 -9.20 -0.57
N ARG A 151 -1.81 -8.22 -1.14
CA ARG A 151 -3.04 -8.50 -1.92
C ARG A 151 -2.76 -9.31 -3.17
N ALA A 152 -1.66 -8.99 -3.88
CA ALA A 152 -1.24 -9.76 -5.04
C ALA A 152 -0.98 -11.22 -4.64
N GLN A 153 -0.29 -11.46 -3.52
CA GLN A 153 -0.03 -12.82 -3.02
C GLN A 153 -1.33 -13.57 -2.63
N VAL A 154 -2.25 -12.92 -1.91
CA VAL A 154 -3.54 -13.54 -1.55
C VAL A 154 -4.36 -13.86 -2.80
N ARG A 155 -4.43 -12.92 -3.75
CA ARG A 155 -5.13 -13.12 -5.02
C ARG A 155 -4.51 -14.26 -5.83
N ASP A 156 -3.18 -14.34 -5.88
CA ASP A 156 -2.47 -15.42 -6.57
C ASP A 156 -2.86 -16.78 -5.96
N LEU A 157 -2.91 -16.90 -4.63
CA LEU A 157 -3.36 -18.14 -3.98
C LEU A 157 -4.78 -18.54 -4.40
N ASP A 158 -5.71 -17.58 -4.45
CA ASP A 158 -7.09 -17.85 -4.90
C ASP A 158 -7.13 -18.28 -6.39
N ILE A 159 -6.38 -17.60 -7.26
CA ILE A 159 -6.30 -17.93 -8.69
C ILE A 159 -5.68 -19.32 -8.90
N ARG A 160 -4.62 -19.64 -8.14
CA ARG A 160 -3.98 -20.97 -8.18
C ARG A 160 -4.96 -22.06 -7.76
N ALA A 161 -5.66 -21.88 -6.64
CA ALA A 161 -6.64 -22.83 -6.15
C ALA A 161 -7.76 -23.07 -7.19
N HIS A 162 -8.24 -22.00 -7.83
CA HIS A 162 -9.20 -22.11 -8.92
C HIS A 162 -8.63 -22.88 -10.13
N ALA A 163 -7.39 -22.60 -10.54
CA ALA A 163 -6.74 -23.27 -11.65
C ALA A 163 -6.47 -24.76 -11.39
N GLU A 164 -6.09 -25.12 -10.15
CA GLU A 164 -5.95 -26.51 -9.70
C GLU A 164 -7.29 -27.25 -9.79
N GLN A 165 -8.36 -26.66 -9.24
CA GLN A 165 -9.70 -27.23 -9.34
C GLN A 165 -10.15 -27.39 -10.79
N TYR A 166 -9.87 -26.39 -11.64
CA TYR A 166 -10.22 -26.47 -13.06
C TYR A 166 -9.44 -27.57 -13.79
N LEU A 167 -8.16 -27.76 -13.45
CA LEU A 167 -7.32 -28.82 -14.00
C LEU A 167 -7.89 -30.21 -13.67
N GLU A 168 -8.38 -30.41 -12.45
CA GLU A 168 -9.07 -31.65 -12.05
C GLU A 168 -10.34 -31.90 -12.89
N VAL A 169 -11.11 -30.85 -13.17
CA VAL A 169 -12.36 -30.93 -13.95
C VAL A 169 -12.10 -31.32 -15.41
N ILE A 170 -11.08 -30.75 -16.05
CA ILE A 170 -10.78 -31.06 -17.45
C ILE A 170 -10.05 -32.40 -17.61
N GLY A 171 -9.26 -32.79 -16.59
CA GLY A 171 -8.47 -34.01 -16.60
C GLY A 171 -7.25 -33.96 -17.53
N GLU A 172 -6.38 -34.95 -17.36
CA GLU A 172 -5.03 -34.98 -17.97
C GLU A 172 -5.07 -35.03 -19.50
N VAL A 173 -5.99 -35.81 -20.08
CA VAL A 173 -6.10 -35.96 -21.54
C VAL A 173 -6.45 -34.64 -22.22
N GLU A 174 -7.39 -33.88 -21.65
CA GLU A 174 -7.75 -32.56 -22.19
C GLU A 174 -6.64 -31.54 -21.94
N ALA A 175 -5.95 -31.64 -20.79
CA ALA A 175 -4.83 -30.77 -20.49
C ALA A 175 -3.67 -30.94 -21.50
N GLU A 176 -3.31 -32.17 -21.85
CA GLU A 176 -2.34 -32.48 -22.90
C GLU A 176 -2.78 -31.97 -24.26
N ARG A 177 -4.05 -32.19 -24.63
CA ARG A 177 -4.60 -31.72 -25.90
C ARG A 177 -4.52 -30.20 -26.03
N ARG A 178 -4.78 -29.45 -24.95
CA ARG A 178 -4.67 -28.00 -24.93
C ARG A 178 -3.22 -27.54 -25.06
N ALA A 179 -2.30 -28.17 -24.32
CA ALA A 179 -0.88 -27.82 -24.38
C ALA A 179 -0.30 -28.04 -25.79
N ALA A 180 -0.69 -29.11 -26.48
CA ALA A 180 -0.27 -29.38 -27.86
C ALA A 180 -0.74 -28.30 -28.86
N ARG A 181 -1.76 -27.50 -28.52
CA ARG A 181 -2.34 -26.44 -29.37
C ARG A 181 -1.82 -25.04 -29.06
N ILE A 182 -0.79 -24.91 -28.23
CA ILE A 182 -0.27 -23.60 -27.84
C ILE A 182 0.12 -22.70 -29.01
N GLY A 183 0.67 -23.28 -30.08
CA GLY A 183 1.06 -22.53 -31.28
C GLY A 183 -0.10 -21.83 -31.98
N GLU A 184 -1.35 -22.23 -31.71
CA GLU A 184 -2.55 -21.56 -32.23
C GLU A 184 -2.85 -20.22 -31.55
N TYR A 185 -2.28 -19.99 -30.36
CA TYR A 185 -2.47 -18.77 -29.59
C TYR A 185 -1.31 -17.78 -29.73
N LEU A 186 -0.25 -18.16 -30.44
CA LEU A 186 0.86 -17.28 -30.77
C LEU A 186 0.55 -16.42 -32.00
N PRO A 187 1.12 -15.22 -32.13
CA PRO A 187 0.98 -14.40 -33.33
C PRO A 187 1.27 -15.19 -34.61
N LEU A 188 0.46 -14.95 -35.65
CA LEU A 188 0.64 -15.58 -36.96
C LEU A 188 1.77 -14.93 -37.76
N ASP A 189 1.97 -13.62 -37.58
CA ASP A 189 3.05 -12.90 -38.25
C ASP A 189 4.41 -13.33 -37.67
N PRO A 190 5.38 -13.74 -38.50
CA PRO A 190 6.69 -14.17 -38.03
C PRO A 190 7.46 -13.09 -37.27
N ASN A 191 7.37 -11.82 -37.67
CA ASN A 191 8.11 -10.75 -36.99
C ASN A 191 7.50 -10.46 -35.62
N GLU A 192 6.18 -10.50 -35.50
CA GLU A 192 5.49 -10.40 -34.21
C GLU A 192 5.81 -11.60 -33.31
N ARG A 193 5.89 -12.81 -33.90
CA ARG A 193 6.24 -14.03 -33.18
C ARG A 193 7.66 -14.00 -32.63
N ASP A 194 8.63 -13.54 -33.42
CA ASP A 194 10.03 -13.40 -33.00
C ASP A 194 10.20 -12.34 -31.89
N ALA A 195 9.31 -11.34 -31.85
CA ALA A 195 9.27 -10.31 -30.81
C ALA A 195 8.48 -10.74 -29.56
N THR A 196 7.73 -11.84 -29.62
CA THR A 196 6.89 -12.33 -28.52
C THR A 196 7.70 -13.29 -27.64
N PRO A 197 7.68 -13.15 -26.31
CA PRO A 197 8.32 -14.12 -25.42
C PRO A 197 7.78 -15.53 -25.66
N GLU A 198 8.67 -16.53 -25.60
CA GLU A 198 8.24 -17.92 -25.65
C GLU A 198 7.30 -18.24 -24.47
N PRO A 199 6.30 -19.11 -24.68
CA PRO A 199 5.43 -19.52 -23.60
C PRO A 199 6.19 -20.14 -22.43
N GLN A 200 5.89 -19.66 -21.23
CA GLN A 200 6.55 -20.10 -20.01
C GLN A 200 5.87 -21.35 -19.44
N GLU A 201 6.63 -22.07 -18.61
CA GLU A 201 6.06 -23.15 -17.81
C GLU A 201 5.04 -22.58 -16.81
N CYS A 202 3.85 -23.18 -16.82
CA CYS A 202 2.81 -22.84 -15.86
C CYS A 202 3.10 -23.54 -14.52
N PRO A 203 3.10 -22.81 -13.38
CA PRO A 203 3.41 -23.38 -12.07
C PRO A 203 2.33 -24.34 -11.55
N ILE A 204 1.15 -24.38 -12.18
CA ILE A 204 0.03 -25.23 -11.77
C ILE A 204 0.01 -26.54 -12.56
N CYS A 205 0.03 -26.47 -13.89
CA CYS A 205 -0.06 -27.65 -14.73
C CYS A 205 1.30 -28.16 -15.22
N ALA A 206 2.41 -27.49 -14.88
CA ALA A 206 3.79 -27.85 -15.24
C ALA A 206 4.05 -28.01 -16.75
N ARG A 207 3.28 -27.31 -17.58
CA ARG A 207 3.42 -27.32 -19.05
C ARG A 207 3.82 -25.94 -19.54
N SER A 208 4.67 -25.86 -20.56
CA SER A 208 4.97 -24.65 -21.33
C SER A 208 3.69 -24.16 -22.02
N SER A 209 2.88 -23.40 -21.31
CA SER A 209 1.49 -23.08 -21.65
C SER A 209 1.02 -21.73 -21.12
N LEU A 210 1.86 -21.03 -20.36
CA LEU A 210 1.63 -19.66 -19.92
C LEU A 210 2.03 -18.71 -21.04
N ILE A 211 1.04 -18.06 -21.65
CA ILE A 211 1.27 -17.05 -22.69
C ILE A 211 1.51 -15.72 -22.00
N CYS A 212 2.65 -15.12 -22.28
CA CYS A 212 3.11 -13.91 -21.62
C CYS A 212 2.77 -12.65 -22.42
N ASP A 213 2.48 -11.57 -21.70
CA ASP A 213 2.07 -10.28 -22.26
C ASP A 213 3.22 -9.25 -22.36
N GLY A 214 4.45 -9.65 -21.96
CA GLY A 214 5.62 -8.78 -22.02
C GLY A 214 6.89 -9.44 -21.49
N LEU A 215 7.89 -8.63 -21.16
CA LEU A 215 9.10 -9.02 -20.44
C LEU A 215 9.11 -8.31 -19.07
N ASP A 216 9.78 -8.87 -18.07
CA ASP A 216 9.98 -8.16 -16.81
C ASP A 216 11.01 -7.03 -16.92
N ASP A 217 10.91 -6.09 -15.99
CA ASP A 217 11.78 -4.93 -15.86
C ASP A 217 13.24 -5.29 -15.55
N PHE A 218 13.53 -6.53 -15.13
CA PHE A 218 14.86 -6.99 -14.75
C PHE A 218 15.55 -7.84 -15.84
N GLY A 219 14.88 -8.10 -16.97
CA GLY A 219 15.41 -8.95 -18.03
C GLY A 219 15.58 -10.42 -17.62
N MET A 220 14.83 -10.88 -16.62
CA MET A 220 14.90 -12.25 -16.07
C MET A 220 14.06 -13.24 -16.88
N GLY A 221 13.22 -12.75 -17.78
CA GLY A 221 12.28 -13.53 -18.57
C GLY A 221 11.09 -14.04 -17.77
N ILE A 222 10.62 -13.32 -16.74
CA ILE A 222 9.43 -13.69 -15.94
C ILE A 222 8.32 -12.67 -16.16
N ALA A 223 7.34 -13.00 -16.99
CA ALA A 223 6.27 -12.07 -17.34
C ALA A 223 4.92 -12.46 -16.75
N ALA A 224 4.01 -11.49 -16.70
CA ALA A 224 2.59 -11.75 -16.49
C ALA A 224 2.02 -12.53 -17.68
N GLY A 225 0.87 -13.14 -17.49
CA GLY A 225 0.30 -13.99 -18.53
C GLY A 225 -0.80 -14.93 -18.05
N ILE A 226 -1.35 -15.68 -19.00
CA ILE A 226 -2.46 -16.61 -18.77
C ILE A 226 -2.13 -17.98 -19.33
N CYS A 227 -2.38 -19.01 -18.54
CA CYS A 227 -2.19 -20.39 -18.94
C CYS A 227 -3.40 -20.87 -19.75
N ILE A 228 -3.18 -21.24 -21.01
CA ILE A 228 -4.26 -21.72 -21.88
C ILE A 228 -4.80 -23.12 -21.49
N VAL A 229 -4.07 -23.83 -20.62
CA VAL A 229 -4.46 -25.18 -20.15
C VAL A 229 -5.39 -25.07 -18.95
N CYS A 230 -4.89 -24.56 -17.83
CA CYS A 230 -5.59 -24.52 -16.55
C CYS A 230 -6.18 -23.14 -16.20
N SER A 231 -6.08 -22.15 -17.09
CA SER A 231 -6.59 -20.79 -16.89
C SER A 231 -5.97 -20.04 -15.69
N TYR A 232 -4.82 -20.50 -15.18
CA TYR A 232 -4.03 -19.75 -14.22
C TYR A 232 -3.60 -18.41 -14.82
N GLU A 233 -3.89 -17.32 -14.11
CA GLU A 233 -3.45 -15.97 -14.46
C GLU A 233 -2.33 -15.54 -13.51
N ARG A 234 -1.16 -15.21 -14.07
CA ARG A 234 -0.07 -14.58 -13.34
C ARG A 234 -0.18 -13.08 -13.57
N THR A 235 -0.46 -12.31 -12.51
CA THR A 235 -0.49 -10.85 -12.61
C THR A 235 0.91 -10.25 -12.68
N SER A 236 1.01 -8.98 -13.11
CA SER A 236 2.28 -8.25 -13.19
C SER A 236 2.97 -8.13 -11.82
N GLU A 237 2.21 -7.98 -10.74
CA GLU A 237 2.76 -7.92 -9.38
C GLU A 237 3.40 -9.25 -8.94
N VAL A 238 2.75 -10.38 -9.29
CA VAL A 238 3.29 -11.71 -9.01
C VAL A 238 4.53 -11.97 -9.85
N ALA A 239 4.49 -11.64 -11.14
CA ALA A 239 5.64 -11.75 -12.04
C ALA A 239 6.83 -10.92 -11.53
N ASN A 240 6.60 -9.68 -11.12
CA ASN A 240 7.62 -8.81 -10.55
C ASN A 240 8.21 -9.36 -9.25
N SER A 241 7.38 -9.93 -8.37
CA SER A 241 7.84 -10.59 -7.13
C SER A 241 8.76 -11.77 -7.45
N LEU A 242 8.35 -12.65 -8.38
CA LEU A 242 9.16 -13.80 -8.80
C LEU A 242 10.48 -13.39 -9.47
N ALA A 243 10.45 -12.35 -10.31
CA ALA A 243 11.65 -11.79 -10.92
C ALA A 243 12.61 -11.24 -9.86
N THR A 244 12.09 -10.52 -8.87
CA THR A 244 12.87 -10.00 -7.73
C THR A 244 13.52 -11.13 -6.93
N ASP A 245 12.77 -12.19 -6.62
CA ASP A 245 13.29 -13.35 -5.90
C ASP A 245 14.42 -14.03 -6.69
N LEU A 246 14.27 -14.18 -8.01
CA LEU A 246 15.29 -14.77 -8.87
C LEU A 246 16.55 -13.89 -8.99
N VAL A 247 16.40 -12.56 -9.05
CA VAL A 247 17.51 -11.61 -9.00
C VAL A 247 18.27 -11.75 -7.67
N TRP A 248 17.54 -11.83 -6.56
CA TRP A 248 18.13 -12.03 -5.23
C TRP A 248 18.91 -13.35 -5.16
N GLU A 249 18.30 -14.45 -5.62
CA GLU A 249 18.98 -15.75 -5.66
C GLU A 249 20.26 -15.73 -6.50
N ARG A 250 20.26 -15.05 -7.66
CA ARG A 250 21.46 -14.94 -8.50
C ARG A 250 22.55 -14.10 -7.84
N HIS A 251 22.21 -12.97 -7.23
CA HIS A 251 23.20 -12.10 -6.61
C HIS A 251 23.82 -12.66 -5.33
N TRP A 252 23.07 -13.47 -4.58
CA TRP A 252 23.52 -13.97 -3.27
C TRP A 252 23.90 -15.45 -3.24
N ARG A 253 23.79 -16.18 -4.36
CA ARG A 253 24.44 -17.51 -4.49
C ARG A 253 25.96 -17.43 -4.63
N ASP A 254 26.48 -16.28 -5.05
CA ASP A 254 27.91 -16.07 -5.35
C ASP A 254 28.65 -15.27 -4.26
N ALA A 255 28.02 -15.04 -3.10
CA ALA A 255 28.59 -14.32 -1.94
C ALA A 255 28.85 -15.27 -0.76
#